data_AF-A0A957P9H6-F1
#
_entry.id   AF-A0A957P9H6-F1
#
_cell.length_a   1.000
_cell.length_b   1.000
_cell.length_c   1.000
_cell.angle_alpha   90.00
_cell.angle_beta   90.00
_cell.angle_gamma   90.00
#
_symmetry.space_group_name_H-M   'P 1'
#
loop_
_entity.id
_entity.type
_entity.pdbx_description
1 polymer ?
#
loop_
_entity_poly.entity_id
_entity_poly.type
_entity_poly.pdbx_seq_one_letter_code
_entity_poly.pdbx_strand_id
1 'polypeptide(L)'
;ANIAGYLHDIGNSIHRQNHALSGSLMAWRILARMGMSPEECALIMNAIGNHEEERGLATTPVAAALIIADKADVHRSRVQNPDMSTFDIHDRVNYASTRSFVRVGNSDKVVALELEIDTNYAHVIEYFEIFLDRMTMVRQAVEFLGCQFQLIINETRFS
;
A
#
# COMPACT_ATOMS: atom_id res chain seq x y z
N ALA A 1 1.18 5.77 -12.37
CA ALA A 1 1.51 4.96 -11.17
C ALA A 1 2.28 3.68 -11.51
N ASN A 2 1.96 2.96 -12.60
CA ASN A 2 2.54 1.63 -12.92
C ASN A 2 4.06 1.50 -12.70
N ILE A 3 4.88 2.40 -13.26
CA ILE A 3 6.35 2.32 -13.14
C ILE A 3 6.80 2.45 -11.67
N ALA A 4 6.20 3.37 -10.92
CA ALA A 4 6.47 3.50 -9.49
C ALA A 4 6.03 2.24 -8.72
N GLY A 5 4.86 1.67 -9.08
CA GLY A 5 4.38 0.41 -8.51
C GLY A 5 5.34 -0.77 -8.73
N TYR A 6 5.98 -0.87 -9.90
CA TYR A 6 6.98 -1.92 -10.14
C TYR A 6 8.30 -1.71 -9.38
N LEU A 7 8.64 -0.47 -9.05
CA LEU A 7 9.96 -0.11 -8.52
C LEU A 7 9.95 0.29 -7.04
N HIS A 8 8.80 0.51 -6.40
CA HIS A 8 8.71 1.13 -5.08
C HIS A 8 9.56 0.41 -4.02
N ASP A 9 9.53 -0.91 -4.05
CA ASP A 9 10.25 -1.78 -3.12
C ASP A 9 11.68 -2.15 -3.57
N ILE A 10 12.20 -1.63 -4.69
CA ILE A 10 13.52 -2.03 -5.22
C ILE A 10 14.66 -1.75 -4.22
N GLY A 11 14.48 -0.77 -3.35
CA GLY A 11 15.43 -0.43 -2.29
C GLY A 11 15.64 -1.55 -1.26
N ASN A 12 14.69 -2.49 -1.13
CA ASN A 12 14.84 -3.66 -0.27
C ASN A 12 15.97 -4.60 -0.71
N SER A 13 16.43 -4.50 -1.98
CA SER A 13 17.64 -5.20 -2.43
C SER A 13 18.93 -4.73 -1.74
N ILE A 14 18.90 -3.54 -1.12
CA ILE A 14 20.00 -3.01 -0.31
C ILE A 14 19.70 -3.26 1.16
N HIS A 15 18.59 -2.73 1.67
CA HIS A 15 18.17 -2.88 3.07
C HIS A 15 16.71 -2.43 3.25
N ARG A 16 16.01 -2.98 4.25
CA ARG A 16 14.62 -2.60 4.56
C ARG A 16 14.49 -1.19 5.13
N GLN A 17 15.42 -0.80 6.00
CA GLN A 17 15.48 0.56 6.56
C GLN A 17 15.81 1.57 5.46
N ASN A 18 14.98 2.61 5.34
CA ASN A 18 15.08 3.66 4.31
C ASN A 18 15.00 3.12 2.86
N HIS A 19 14.34 1.98 2.63
CA HIS A 19 14.24 1.40 1.28
C HIS A 19 13.54 2.33 0.28
N ALA A 20 12.58 3.14 0.72
CA ALA A 20 11.95 4.16 -0.12
C ALA A 20 12.96 5.18 -0.68
N LEU A 21 13.92 5.63 0.13
CA LEU A 21 14.93 6.61 -0.30
C LEU A 21 15.97 5.98 -1.23
N SER A 22 16.49 4.80 -0.88
CA SER A 22 17.43 4.09 -1.74
C SER A 22 16.78 3.68 -3.06
N GLY A 23 15.54 3.18 -3.01
CA GLY A 23 14.72 2.85 -4.17
C GLY A 23 14.45 4.04 -5.09
N SER A 24 14.16 5.21 -4.51
CA SER A 24 13.98 6.47 -5.26
C SER A 24 15.24 6.83 -6.06
N LEU A 25 16.42 6.80 -5.43
CA LEU A 25 17.70 7.08 -6.11
C LEU A 25 18.05 6.04 -7.18
N MET A 26 17.75 4.76 -6.92
CA MET A 26 17.92 3.68 -7.90
C MET A 26 17.01 3.86 -9.11
N ALA A 27 15.74 4.21 -8.88
CA ALA A 27 14.76 4.42 -9.94
C ALA A 27 15.20 5.53 -10.90
N TRP A 28 15.70 6.67 -10.39
CA TRP A 28 16.28 7.72 -11.22
C TRP A 28 17.35 7.18 -12.16
N ARG A 29 18.35 6.49 -11.60
CA ARG A 29 19.49 5.99 -12.38
C ARG A 29 19.06 5.00 -13.45
N ILE A 30 18.10 4.13 -13.15
CA ILE A 30 17.59 3.13 -14.09
C ILE A 30 16.80 3.83 -15.21
N LEU A 31 15.81 4.64 -14.84
CA LEU A 31 14.88 5.27 -15.78
C LEU A 31 15.58 6.29 -16.69
N ALA A 32 16.49 7.10 -16.14
CA ALA A 32 17.28 8.04 -16.93
C ALA A 32 18.17 7.32 -17.97
N ARG A 33 18.77 6.17 -17.60
CA ARG A 33 19.54 5.34 -18.55
C ARG A 33 18.67 4.71 -19.65
N MET A 34 17.39 4.52 -19.38
CA MET A 34 16.41 4.05 -20.35
C MET A 34 15.82 5.16 -21.22
N GLY A 35 16.26 6.42 -21.03
CA GLY A 35 15.85 7.57 -21.84
C GLY A 35 14.56 8.24 -21.38
N MET A 36 14.05 7.93 -20.18
CA MET A 36 12.91 8.65 -19.60
C MET A 36 13.30 10.10 -19.29
N SER A 37 12.37 11.04 -19.47
CA SER A 37 12.69 12.46 -19.23
C SER A 37 12.98 12.73 -17.74
N PRO A 38 13.78 13.75 -17.43
CA PRO A 38 14.03 14.17 -16.04
C PRO A 38 12.76 14.44 -15.23
N GLU A 39 11.74 15.04 -15.85
CA GLU A 39 10.47 15.38 -15.21
C GLU A 39 9.69 14.13 -14.82
N GLU A 40 9.60 13.13 -15.71
CA GLU A 40 8.95 11.86 -15.41
C GLU A 40 9.74 11.06 -14.37
N CYS A 41 11.07 11.05 -14.47
CA CYS A 41 11.92 10.42 -13.47
C CYS A 41 11.68 11.03 -12.08
N ALA A 42 11.64 12.37 -11.99
CA ALA A 42 11.39 13.07 -10.73
C ALA A 42 10.01 12.72 -10.14
N LEU A 43 8.98 12.56 -10.96
CA LEU A 43 7.64 12.15 -10.53
C LEU A 43 7.65 10.72 -9.95
N ILE A 44 8.35 9.79 -10.59
CA ILE A 44 8.49 8.41 -10.09
C ILE A 44 9.33 8.37 -8.81
N MET A 45 10.46 9.08 -8.77
CA MET A 45 11.29 9.23 -7.59
C MET A 45 10.48 9.77 -6.40
N ASN A 46 9.67 10.80 -6.63
CA ASN A 46 8.83 11.42 -5.62
C ASN A 46 7.82 10.40 -5.06
N ALA A 47 7.14 9.65 -5.93
CA ALA A 47 6.21 8.61 -5.49
C ALA A 47 6.90 7.54 -4.64
N ILE A 48 8.04 7.01 -5.12
CA ILE A 48 8.79 5.97 -4.39
C ILE A 48 9.37 6.53 -3.09
N GLY A 49 9.88 7.76 -3.06
CA GLY A 49 10.46 8.33 -1.83
C GLY A 49 9.43 8.57 -0.71
N ASN A 50 8.13 8.62 -1.04
CA ASN A 50 7.06 9.01 -0.13
C ASN A 50 6.05 7.89 0.18
N HIS A 51 6.29 6.65 -0.24
CA HIS A 51 5.28 5.59 -0.07
C HIS A 51 5.30 4.88 1.30
N GLU A 52 6.24 5.20 2.19
CA GLU A 52 6.36 4.57 3.51
C GLU A 52 5.69 5.35 4.65
N GLU A 53 5.09 4.63 5.60
CA GLU A 53 4.23 5.16 6.67
C GLU A 53 5.00 6.07 7.65
N GLU A 54 6.27 5.76 7.93
CA GLU A 54 7.05 6.49 8.95
C GLU A 54 7.31 7.96 8.60
N ARG A 55 7.43 8.29 7.30
CA ARG A 55 7.90 9.60 6.82
C ARG A 55 7.25 10.09 5.52
N GLY A 56 6.50 9.24 4.84
CA GLY A 56 5.94 9.49 3.53
C GLY A 56 4.60 10.21 3.58
N LEU A 57 4.33 10.99 2.53
CA LEU A 57 3.06 11.68 2.32
C LEU A 57 2.70 11.69 0.83
N ALA A 58 1.42 11.59 0.52
CA ALA A 58 0.94 11.81 -0.84
C ALA A 58 1.20 13.26 -1.27
N THR A 59 2.20 13.47 -2.12
CA THR A 59 2.59 14.81 -2.64
C THR A 59 2.22 15.01 -4.11
N THR A 60 1.88 13.94 -4.81
CA THR A 60 1.42 13.94 -6.20
C THR A 60 0.32 12.88 -6.40
N PRO A 61 -0.53 12.99 -7.44
CA PRO A 61 -1.51 11.94 -7.73
C PRO A 61 -0.89 10.57 -7.99
N VAL A 62 0.36 10.53 -8.49
CA VAL A 62 1.11 9.29 -8.68
C VAL A 62 1.52 8.68 -7.34
N ALA A 63 2.01 9.49 -6.40
CA ALA A 63 2.34 9.06 -5.04
C ALA A 63 1.08 8.57 -4.31
N ALA A 64 -0.04 9.30 -4.40
CA ALA A 64 -1.30 8.91 -3.80
C ALA A 64 -1.78 7.54 -4.32
N ALA A 65 -1.77 7.33 -5.64
CA ALA A 65 -2.16 6.06 -6.23
C ALA A 65 -1.22 4.91 -5.82
N LEU A 66 0.09 5.17 -5.70
CA LEU A 66 1.04 4.17 -5.21
C LEU A 66 0.75 3.77 -3.76
N ILE A 67 0.57 4.76 -2.87
CA ILE A 67 0.26 4.52 -1.45
C ILE A 67 -1.03 3.70 -1.30
N ILE A 68 -2.09 4.06 -2.03
CA ILE A 68 -3.36 3.33 -1.98
C ILE A 68 -3.14 1.87 -2.43
N ALA A 69 -2.43 1.65 -3.53
CA ALA A 69 -2.19 0.31 -4.06
C ALA A 69 -1.32 -0.56 -3.14
N ASP A 70 -0.26 0.00 -2.56
CA ASP A 70 0.66 -0.73 -1.69
C ASP A 70 0.04 -1.01 -0.32
N LYS A 71 -0.49 0.02 0.35
CA LYS A 71 -0.92 -0.08 1.74
C LYS A 71 -2.29 -0.75 1.91
N ALA A 72 -3.09 -0.86 0.85
CA ALA A 72 -4.33 -1.63 0.83
C ALA A 72 -4.12 -3.13 0.53
N ASP A 73 -2.90 -3.57 0.18
CA ASP A 73 -2.60 -4.96 -0.16
C ASP A 73 -2.54 -5.84 1.09
N VAL A 74 -3.71 -6.38 1.48
CA VAL A 74 -3.88 -7.33 2.57
C VAL A 74 -4.63 -8.55 2.04
N HIS A 75 -3.94 -9.65 1.81
CA HIS A 75 -4.56 -10.81 1.18
C HIS A 75 -3.78 -12.09 1.46
N ARG A 76 -4.47 -13.23 1.51
CA ARG A 76 -3.86 -14.55 1.76
C ARG A 76 -2.73 -14.93 0.82
N SER A 77 -2.75 -14.43 -0.40
CA SER A 77 -1.69 -14.70 -1.39
C SER A 77 -0.36 -14.03 -1.04
N ARG A 78 -0.35 -13.11 -0.07
CA ARG A 78 0.88 -12.51 0.46
C ARG A 78 1.65 -13.44 1.39
N VAL A 79 0.98 -14.45 1.94
CA VAL A 79 1.61 -15.41 2.86
C VAL A 79 2.43 -16.40 2.05
N GLN A 80 3.75 -16.34 2.22
CA GLN A 80 4.69 -17.26 1.56
C GLN A 80 5.07 -18.43 2.46
N ASN A 81 4.85 -18.31 3.77
CA ASN A 81 5.11 -19.37 4.73
C ASN A 81 4.08 -20.51 4.54
N PRO A 82 4.51 -21.74 4.20
CA PRO A 82 3.59 -22.85 4.00
C PRO A 82 3.13 -23.50 5.32
N ASP A 83 3.80 -23.23 6.45
CA ASP A 83 3.52 -23.86 7.73
C ASP A 83 2.70 -22.93 8.65
N MET A 84 1.38 -23.15 8.67
CA MET A 84 0.43 -22.40 9.50
C MET A 84 0.77 -22.41 10.98
N SER A 85 1.44 -23.45 11.49
CA SER A 85 1.77 -23.55 12.92
C SER A 85 2.82 -22.52 13.36
N THR A 86 3.54 -21.94 12.39
CA THR A 86 4.62 -20.95 12.62
C THR A 86 4.21 -19.53 12.24
N PHE A 87 2.94 -19.29 11.91
CA PHE A 87 2.48 -17.98 11.49
C PHE A 87 2.63 -16.95 12.62
N ASP A 88 3.20 -15.80 12.28
CA ASP A 88 3.10 -14.60 13.11
C ASP A 88 1.75 -13.89 12.90
N ILE A 89 1.56 -12.73 13.55
CA ILE A 89 0.33 -11.95 13.41
C ILE A 89 0.10 -11.44 11.98
N HIS A 90 1.15 -11.12 11.22
CA HIS A 90 1.03 -10.65 9.85
C HIS A 90 0.60 -11.79 8.93
N ASP A 91 1.21 -12.96 9.06
CA ASP A 91 0.84 -14.15 8.31
C ASP A 91 -0.61 -14.54 8.61
N ARG A 92 -1.02 -14.56 9.89
CA ARG A 92 -2.38 -14.90 10.29
C ARG A 92 -3.43 -13.96 9.73
N VAL A 93 -3.23 -12.65 9.88
CA VAL A 93 -4.19 -11.65 9.37
C VAL A 93 -4.25 -11.70 7.85
N ASN A 94 -3.11 -11.79 7.16
CA ASN A 94 -3.11 -11.92 5.69
C ASN A 94 -3.82 -13.21 5.27
N TYR A 95 -3.53 -14.35 5.91
CA TYR A 95 -4.17 -15.63 5.61
C TYR A 95 -5.69 -15.58 5.82
N ALA A 96 -6.13 -14.95 6.90
CA ALA A 96 -7.53 -14.73 7.23
C ALA A 96 -8.24 -13.83 6.20
N SER A 97 -7.53 -12.87 5.59
CA SER A 97 -8.08 -12.01 4.53
C SER A 97 -8.29 -12.79 3.24
N THR A 98 -9.52 -13.26 3.04
CA THR A 98 -9.95 -14.10 1.92
C THR A 98 -10.26 -13.29 0.66
N ARG A 99 -10.58 -12.01 0.86
CA ARG A 99 -10.84 -11.01 -0.17
C ARG A 99 -10.29 -9.67 0.27
N SER A 100 -9.64 -8.99 -0.67
CA SER A 100 -9.29 -7.58 -0.53
C SER A 100 -9.48 -6.88 -1.87
N PHE A 101 -10.22 -5.77 -1.84
CA PHE A 101 -10.57 -5.03 -3.04
C PHE A 101 -10.66 -3.54 -2.76
N VAL A 102 -10.03 -2.74 -3.63
CA VAL A 102 -10.17 -1.28 -3.61
C VAL A 102 -11.21 -0.88 -4.66
N ARG A 103 -12.38 -0.42 -4.21
CA ARG A 103 -13.44 0.10 -5.07
C ARG A 103 -13.33 1.61 -5.21
N VAL A 104 -13.33 2.10 -6.44
CA VAL A 104 -13.30 3.53 -6.77
C VAL A 104 -14.66 3.97 -7.31
N GLY A 105 -15.39 4.77 -6.55
CA GLY A 105 -16.68 5.34 -6.92
C GLY A 105 -16.52 6.75 -7.47
N ASN A 106 -16.61 6.90 -8.80
CA ASN A 106 -16.39 8.19 -9.47
C ASN A 106 -17.48 9.25 -9.15
N SER A 107 -18.75 8.84 -9.11
CA SER A 107 -19.87 9.76 -8.81
C SER A 107 -19.84 10.31 -7.39
N ASP A 108 -19.49 9.44 -6.44
CA ASP A 108 -19.62 9.72 -5.01
C ASP A 108 -18.28 10.20 -4.42
N LYS A 109 -17.22 10.21 -5.23
CA LYS A 109 -15.83 10.48 -4.83
C LYS A 109 -15.40 9.65 -3.62
N VAL A 110 -15.77 8.36 -3.62
CA VAL A 110 -15.43 7.41 -2.55
C VAL A 110 -14.38 6.43 -3.05
N VAL A 111 -13.35 6.19 -2.25
CA VAL A 111 -12.43 5.06 -2.40
C VAL A 111 -12.63 4.14 -1.19
N ALA A 112 -13.17 2.94 -1.42
CA ALA A 112 -13.46 1.98 -0.38
C ALA A 112 -12.48 0.80 -0.43
N LEU A 113 -11.85 0.48 0.70
CA LEU A 113 -11.15 -0.79 0.90
C LEU A 113 -12.14 -1.79 1.51
N GLU A 114 -12.45 -2.84 0.75
CA GLU A 114 -13.38 -3.89 1.11
C GLU A 114 -12.61 -5.18 1.41
N LEU A 115 -12.73 -5.68 2.64
CA LEU A 115 -12.05 -6.87 3.14
C LEU A 115 -13.07 -7.91 3.62
N GLU A 116 -12.78 -9.18 3.33
CA GLU A 116 -13.42 -10.32 3.99
C GLU A 116 -12.35 -11.03 4.83
N ILE A 117 -12.54 -11.05 6.15
CA ILE A 117 -11.63 -11.65 7.13
C ILE A 117 -12.32 -12.85 7.76
N ASP A 118 -11.74 -14.03 7.57
CA ASP A 118 -12.18 -15.27 8.22
C ASP A 118 -11.81 -15.24 9.71
N THR A 119 -12.82 -14.99 10.54
CA THR A 119 -12.67 -14.85 12.00
C THR A 119 -12.31 -16.15 12.71
N ASN A 120 -12.25 -17.29 12.02
CA ASN A 120 -11.68 -18.52 12.59
C ASN A 120 -10.14 -18.46 12.68
N TYR A 121 -9.49 -17.60 11.89
CA TYR A 121 -8.02 -17.49 11.83
C TYR A 121 -7.49 -16.19 12.48
N ALA A 122 -8.19 -15.07 12.31
CA ALA A 122 -7.82 -13.79 12.93
C ALA A 122 -9.06 -12.92 13.23
N HIS A 123 -9.03 -12.23 14.35
CA HIS A 123 -10.06 -11.25 14.71
C HIS A 123 -9.82 -9.91 14.00
N VAL A 124 -10.90 -9.15 13.79
CA VAL A 124 -10.83 -7.82 13.17
C VAL A 124 -9.95 -6.85 13.97
N ILE A 125 -9.87 -6.99 15.29
CA ILE A 125 -8.97 -6.16 16.12
C ILE A 125 -7.50 -6.39 15.76
N GLU A 126 -7.10 -7.62 15.45
CA GLU A 126 -5.72 -7.96 15.08
C GLU A 126 -5.33 -7.36 13.73
N TYR A 127 -6.30 -7.19 12.82
CA TYR A 127 -6.09 -6.41 11.61
C TYR A 127 -5.71 -4.96 11.96
N PHE A 128 -6.47 -4.31 12.85
CA PHE A 128 -6.16 -2.94 13.25
C PHE A 128 -4.81 -2.84 13.97
N GLU A 129 -4.43 -3.82 14.79
CA GLU A 129 -3.14 -3.80 15.50
C GLU A 129 -1.93 -3.66 14.58
N ILE A 130 -1.98 -4.21 13.35
CA ILE A 130 -0.83 -4.20 12.42
C ILE A 130 -1.03 -3.33 11.17
N PHE A 131 -2.28 -2.97 10.83
CA PHE A 131 -2.59 -2.19 9.63
C PHE A 131 -3.08 -0.76 9.92
N LEU A 132 -3.20 -0.31 11.17
CA LEU A 132 -3.75 1.02 11.47
C LEU A 132 -2.95 2.17 10.83
N ASP A 133 -1.62 2.12 10.88
CA ASP A 133 -0.76 3.14 10.28
C ASP A 133 -0.91 3.16 8.76
N ARG A 134 -1.01 1.97 8.14
CA ARG A 134 -1.30 1.81 6.71
C ARG A 134 -2.63 2.44 6.33
N MET A 135 -3.69 2.17 7.09
CA MET A 135 -5.02 2.72 6.83
C MET A 135 -5.03 4.24 7.00
N THR A 136 -4.29 4.77 7.96
CA THR A 136 -4.12 6.21 8.14
C THR A 136 -3.47 6.83 6.90
N MET A 137 -2.41 6.19 6.38
CA MET A 137 -1.72 6.66 5.17
C MET A 137 -2.60 6.56 3.92
N VAL A 138 -3.36 5.46 3.74
CA VAL A 138 -4.33 5.31 2.65
C VAL A 138 -5.38 6.41 2.72
N ARG A 139 -5.95 6.67 3.89
CA ARG A 139 -6.94 7.74 4.10
C ARG A 139 -6.38 9.09 3.65
N GLN A 140 -5.18 9.45 4.09
CA GLN A 140 -4.53 10.71 3.69
C GLN A 140 -4.28 10.78 2.17
N ALA A 141 -3.88 9.68 1.54
CA ALA A 141 -3.67 9.62 0.08
C ALA A 141 -4.99 9.76 -0.69
N VAL A 142 -6.08 9.17 -0.20
CA VAL A 142 -7.42 9.31 -0.78
C VAL A 142 -7.93 10.75 -0.61
N GLU A 143 -7.73 11.35 0.56
CA GLU A 143 -8.08 12.76 0.83
C GLU A 143 -7.30 13.72 -0.09
N PHE A 144 -6.01 13.45 -0.35
CA PHE A 144 -5.20 14.22 -1.30
C PHE A 144 -5.81 14.22 -2.72
N LEU A 145 -6.42 13.10 -3.14
CA LEU A 145 -7.12 13.01 -4.42
C LEU A 145 -8.50 13.69 -4.42
N GLY A 146 -8.91 14.31 -3.30
CA GLY A 146 -10.22 14.93 -3.14
C GLY A 146 -11.35 13.92 -2.99
N CYS A 147 -11.03 12.71 -2.52
CA CYS A 147 -11.98 11.63 -2.29
C CYS A 147 -12.15 11.35 -0.79
N GLN A 148 -13.21 10.61 -0.43
CA GLN A 148 -13.45 10.11 0.91
C GLN A 148 -13.03 8.63 0.99
N PHE A 149 -12.28 8.29 2.04
CA PHE A 149 -11.91 6.91 2.32
C PHE A 149 -13.01 6.20 3.10
N GLN A 150 -13.23 4.92 2.79
CA GLN A 150 -14.08 4.03 3.58
C GLN A 150 -13.37 2.70 3.77
N LEU A 151 -13.40 2.17 4.99
CA LEU A 151 -12.97 0.81 5.27
C LEU A 151 -14.21 -0.05 5.54
N ILE A 152 -14.33 -1.18 4.85
CA ILE A 152 -15.43 -2.13 5.00
C ILE A 152 -14.80 -3.49 5.29
N ILE A 153 -15.10 -4.07 6.44
CA ILE A 153 -14.62 -5.40 6.83
C ILE A 153 -15.84 -6.25 7.20
N ASN A 154 -16.02 -7.40 6.53
CA ASN A 154 -17.15 -8.30 6.77
C ASN A 154 -18.50 -7.54 6.78
N GLU A 155 -18.73 -6.74 5.72
CA GLU A 155 -19.93 -5.89 5.54
C GLU A 155 -20.11 -4.75 6.57
N THR A 156 -19.24 -4.67 7.57
CA THR A 156 -19.25 -3.61 8.57
C THR A 156 -18.42 -2.43 8.09
N ARG A 157 -19.03 -1.25 8.06
CA ARG A 157 -18.35 0.00 7.69
C ARG A 157 -17.65 0.60 8.91
N PHE A 158 -16.37 0.91 8.75
CA PHE A 158 -15.55 1.69 9.66
C PHE A 158 -15.29 3.04 8.98
N SER A 159 -15.92 4.09 9.52
CA SER A 159 -15.84 5.48 9.03
C SER A 159 -15.13 6.36 10.01
#